data_AF-A0A7C6CLH7-F1
#
_entry.id   AF-A0A7C6CLH7-F1
#
_cell.length_a   1.000
_cell.length_b   1.000
_cell.length_c   1.000
_cell.angle_alpha   90.00
_cell.angle_beta   90.00
_cell.angle_gamma   90.00
#
_symmetry.space_group_name_H-M   'P 1'
#
loop_
_entity.id
_entity.type
_entity.pdbx_description
1 polymer ?
#
loop_
_entity_poly.entity_id
_entity_poly.type
_entity_poly.pdbx_seq_one_letter_code
_entity_poly.pdbx_strand_id
1 'polypeptide(L)'
;MATKPTPLYIISRILKLLGLLLLTSIFGLLFWRVCISTIIPREIKRLQVNDSLVAAYKAHGDKLEMFRQSVPDISREEHNYGYFSVVDYAIIPEASQVQVIFRYNHSTIEKLAEDFEFSGLPGRDTELFELSLVKTTAPPENSEGGADKAAQNEQRYLASKVVSSTTLLYNYRRVVFEGVSIGDAAELSLEIHYLGRVDYVELYNRRDENTEVKLSGADKRALSTAAE
;
A
#
# COMPACT_ATOMS: atom_id res chain seq x y z
N MET A 1 53.77 -39.79 -7.86
CA MET A 1 53.91 -38.60 -8.73
C MET A 1 52.51 -38.11 -9.07
N ALA A 2 52.12 -36.91 -8.62
CA ALA A 2 50.83 -36.32 -9.00
C ALA A 2 50.93 -35.84 -10.46
N THR A 3 50.15 -36.45 -11.35
CA THR A 3 50.02 -36.02 -12.74
C THR A 3 49.46 -34.60 -12.77
N LYS A 4 50.20 -33.66 -13.37
CA LYS A 4 49.74 -32.28 -13.53
C LYS A 4 48.44 -32.29 -14.34
N PRO A 5 47.37 -31.61 -13.88
CA PRO A 5 46.11 -31.60 -14.61
C PRO A 5 46.34 -31.01 -16.00
N THR A 6 45.80 -31.68 -17.02
CA THR A 6 45.89 -31.21 -18.40
C THR A 6 45.15 -29.88 -18.54
N PRO A 7 45.59 -28.98 -19.43
CA PRO A 7 44.97 -27.65 -19.60
C PRO A 7 43.47 -27.75 -19.91
N LEU A 8 43.03 -28.77 -20.65
CA LEU A 8 41.63 -29.09 -20.91
C LEU A 8 40.82 -29.41 -19.63
N TYR A 9 41.43 -30.10 -18.66
CA TYR A 9 40.79 -30.39 -17.37
C TYR A 9 40.59 -29.11 -16.54
N ILE A 10 41.58 -28.22 -16.53
CA ILE A 10 41.52 -26.94 -15.83
C ILE A 10 40.45 -26.04 -16.46
N ILE A 11 40.41 -25.94 -17.80
CA ILE A 11 39.40 -25.16 -18.53
C ILE A 11 37.99 -25.70 -18.24
N SER A 12 37.79 -27.02 -18.26
CA SER A 12 36.49 -27.63 -17.95
C SER A 12 36.04 -27.33 -16.51
N ARG A 13 36.96 -27.37 -15.54
CA ARG A 13 36.70 -26.99 -14.14
C ARG A 13 36.31 -25.52 -14.02
N ILE A 14 37.02 -24.62 -14.69
CA ILE A 14 36.71 -23.18 -14.69
C ILE A 14 35.33 -22.93 -15.29
N LEU A 15 35.01 -23.54 -16.43
CA LEU A 15 33.68 -23.41 -17.06
C LEU A 15 32.56 -23.92 -16.15
N LYS A 16 32.76 -25.06 -15.47
CA LYS A 16 31.79 -25.57 -14.49
C LYS A 16 31.62 -24.63 -13.29
N LEU A 17 32.71 -24.04 -12.79
CA LEU A 17 32.68 -23.05 -11.72
C LEU A 17 31.95 -21.79 -12.15
N LEU A 18 32.20 -21.28 -13.36
CA LEU A 18 31.49 -20.12 -13.92
C LEU A 18 30.01 -20.41 -14.10
N GLY A 19 29.65 -21.58 -14.63
CA GLY A 19 28.26 -22.00 -14.78
C GLY A 19 27.54 -22.14 -13.43
N LEU A 20 28.21 -22.72 -12.43
CA LEU A 20 27.68 -22.81 -11.06
C LEU A 20 27.49 -21.41 -10.46
N LEU A 21 28.48 -20.54 -10.60
CA LEU A 21 28.43 -19.16 -10.09
C LEU A 21 27.28 -18.38 -10.72
N LEU A 22 27.11 -18.47 -12.05
CA LEU A 22 26.00 -17.86 -12.77
C LEU A 22 24.65 -18.36 -12.23
N LEU A 23 24.50 -19.67 -12.06
CA LEU A 23 23.27 -20.27 -11.57
C LEU A 23 22.96 -19.81 -10.13
N THR A 24 23.94 -19.84 -9.22
CA THR A 24 23.78 -19.29 -7.87
C THR A 24 23.47 -17.80 -7.87
N SER A 25 24.05 -17.02 -8.80
CA SER A 25 23.75 -15.59 -8.92
C SER A 25 22.30 -15.37 -9.35
N ILE A 26 21.79 -16.14 -10.31
CA ILE A 26 20.40 -16.04 -10.76
C ILE A 26 19.45 -16.38 -9.60
N PHE A 27 19.66 -17.50 -8.92
CA PHE A 27 18.83 -17.87 -7.77
C PHE A 27 18.95 -16.88 -6.62
N GLY A 28 20.15 -16.34 -6.37
CA GLY A 28 20.38 -15.28 -5.38
C GLY A 28 19.60 -14.00 -5.70
N LEU A 29 19.59 -13.58 -6.98
CA LEU A 29 18.83 -12.42 -7.43
C LEU A 29 17.31 -12.66 -7.37
N LEU A 30 16.84 -13.87 -7.72
CA LEU A 30 15.43 -14.23 -7.59
C LEU A 30 14.99 -14.27 -6.13
N PHE A 31 15.81 -14.85 -5.25
CA PHE A 31 15.55 -14.86 -3.81
C PHE A 31 15.54 -13.44 -3.23
N TRP A 32 16.52 -12.61 -3.60
CA TRP A 32 16.53 -11.19 -3.24
C TRP A 32 15.25 -10.48 -3.72
N ARG A 33 14.84 -10.72 -4.97
CA ARG A 33 13.64 -10.13 -5.55
C ARG A 33 12.38 -10.52 -4.77
N VAL A 34 12.19 -11.81 -4.51
CA VAL A 34 10.95 -12.31 -3.88
C VAL A 34 10.91 -11.99 -2.38
N CYS A 35 12.01 -12.17 -1.67
CA CYS A 35 12.02 -12.14 -0.20
C CYS A 35 12.44 -10.80 0.39
N ILE A 36 13.27 -10.01 -0.30
CA ILE A 36 13.88 -8.81 0.28
C ILE A 36 13.33 -7.55 -0.38
N SER A 37 13.18 -7.55 -1.70
CA SER A 37 12.83 -6.35 -2.43
C SER A 37 11.39 -5.86 -2.20
N THR A 38 10.51 -6.75 -1.73
CA THR A 38 9.09 -6.49 -1.42
C THR A 38 8.83 -6.18 0.06
N ILE A 39 9.87 -6.20 0.91
CA ILE A 39 9.73 -5.94 2.34
C ILE A 39 9.28 -4.50 2.54
N ILE A 40 8.11 -4.34 3.14
CA ILE A 40 7.58 -3.04 3.58
C ILE A 40 8.40 -2.56 4.80
N PRO A 41 8.91 -1.32 4.79
CA PRO A 41 9.60 -0.73 5.94
C PRO A 41 8.76 -0.82 7.22
N ARG A 42 9.41 -1.02 8.38
CA ARG A 42 8.72 -1.35 9.65
C ARG A 42 7.81 -0.21 10.11
N GLU A 43 8.26 1.02 9.91
CA GLU A 43 7.57 2.28 10.17
C GLU A 43 6.30 2.45 9.33
N ILE A 44 6.26 1.87 8.13
CA ILE A 44 5.08 1.87 7.26
C ILE A 44 4.16 0.69 7.57
N LYS A 45 4.72 -0.47 7.89
CA LYS A 45 3.96 -1.70 8.15
C LYS A 45 3.12 -1.61 9.43
N ARG A 46 3.57 -0.86 10.43
CA ARG A 46 2.89 -0.70 11.73
C ARG A 46 1.72 0.27 11.62
N LEU A 47 0.71 0.07 12.47
CA LEU A 47 -0.36 1.06 12.64
C LEU A 47 0.22 2.39 13.11
N GLN A 48 -0.26 3.49 12.55
CA GLN A 48 0.04 4.80 13.10
C GLN A 48 -0.77 4.98 14.37
N VAL A 49 -0.08 5.05 15.49
CA VAL A 49 -0.67 5.36 16.78
C VAL A 49 -0.98 6.85 16.83
N ASN A 50 -2.22 7.17 17.17
CA ASN A 50 -2.71 8.52 17.41
C ASN A 50 -3.80 8.50 18.48
N ASP A 51 -4.29 9.68 18.89
CA ASP A 51 -5.19 9.81 20.03
C ASP A 51 -6.50 9.04 19.85
N SER A 52 -7.09 9.08 18.64
CA SER A 52 -8.31 8.33 18.31
C SER A 52 -8.13 6.82 18.49
N LEU A 53 -7.01 6.27 17.99
CA LEU A 53 -6.72 4.85 18.11
C LEU A 53 -6.35 4.44 19.55
N VAL A 54 -5.64 5.31 20.29
CA VAL A 54 -5.33 5.09 21.71
C VAL A 54 -6.61 5.11 22.56
N ALA A 55 -7.53 6.05 22.30
CA ALA A 55 -8.80 6.14 23.00
C ALA A 55 -9.65 4.88 22.77
N ALA A 56 -9.75 4.43 21.51
CA ALA A 56 -10.43 3.19 21.17
C ALA A 56 -9.78 1.97 21.86
N TYR A 57 -8.44 1.91 21.87
CA TYR A 57 -7.72 0.85 22.56
C TYR A 57 -7.93 0.87 24.09
N LYS A 58 -8.00 2.05 24.72
CA LYS A 58 -8.31 2.16 26.17
C LYS A 58 -9.71 1.65 26.50
N ALA A 59 -10.69 1.91 25.62
CA ALA A 59 -12.08 1.51 25.83
C ALA A 59 -12.31 0.01 25.56
N HIS A 60 -11.69 -0.54 24.51
CA HIS A 60 -11.98 -1.90 24.03
C HIS A 60 -10.86 -2.91 24.33
N GLY A 61 -9.64 -2.44 24.61
CA GLY A 61 -8.47 -3.26 24.86
C GLY A 61 -8.19 -4.25 23.73
N ASP A 62 -8.01 -5.51 24.09
CA ASP A 62 -7.77 -6.60 23.15
C ASP A 62 -8.99 -7.00 22.30
N LYS A 63 -10.17 -6.43 22.59
CA LYS A 63 -11.40 -6.66 21.82
C LYS A 63 -11.65 -5.60 20.74
N LEU A 64 -10.71 -4.68 20.52
CA LEU A 64 -10.80 -3.71 19.44
C LEU A 64 -10.89 -4.44 18.09
N GLU A 65 -11.98 -4.20 17.36
CA GLU A 65 -12.18 -4.79 16.05
C GLU A 65 -11.28 -4.10 15.01
N MET A 66 -10.69 -4.90 14.14
CA MET A 66 -9.93 -4.41 13.00
C MET A 66 -10.20 -5.32 11.82
N PHE A 67 -10.48 -4.71 10.67
CA PHE A 67 -10.69 -5.41 9.43
C PHE A 67 -9.58 -5.05 8.45
N ARG A 68 -9.14 -6.04 7.68
CA ARG A 68 -8.29 -5.82 6.52
C ARG A 68 -9.05 -6.19 5.27
N GLN A 69 -8.98 -5.30 4.28
CA GLN A 69 -9.50 -5.57 2.95
C GLN A 69 -8.37 -6.09 2.07
N SER A 70 -8.66 -7.16 1.33
CA SER A 70 -7.78 -7.67 0.28
C SER A 70 -7.98 -6.83 -0.97
N VAL A 71 -7.10 -5.87 -1.22
CA VAL A 71 -7.16 -5.03 -2.43
C VAL A 71 -6.34 -5.70 -3.55
N PRO A 72 -6.78 -5.66 -4.82
CA PRO A 72 -5.97 -6.13 -5.94
C PRO A 72 -4.63 -5.40 -5.98
N ASP A 73 -3.55 -6.16 -6.03
CA ASP A 73 -2.16 -5.65 -5.95
C ASP A 73 -1.75 -4.69 -7.08
N ILE A 74 -2.54 -4.58 -8.16
CA ILE A 74 -2.19 -3.85 -9.38
C ILE A 74 -3.43 -3.14 -9.95
N SER A 75 -3.32 -1.83 -10.18
CA SER A 75 -4.29 -1.05 -10.97
C SER A 75 -4.36 -1.57 -12.41
N ARG A 76 -5.57 -1.85 -12.90
CA ARG A 76 -5.80 -2.45 -14.24
C ARG A 76 -6.45 -1.51 -15.25
N GLU A 77 -6.67 -0.25 -14.90
CA GLU A 77 -7.22 0.71 -15.85
C GLU A 77 -6.20 1.05 -16.96
N GLU A 78 -6.73 1.31 -18.16
CA GLU A 78 -5.98 1.39 -19.42
C GLU A 78 -4.85 2.44 -19.40
N HIS A 79 -4.99 3.49 -18.60
CA HIS A 79 -3.97 4.53 -18.41
C HIS A 79 -3.13 4.39 -17.13
N ASN A 80 -3.45 3.41 -16.29
CA ASN A 80 -2.93 3.29 -14.92
C ASN A 80 -2.21 1.97 -14.65
N TYR A 81 -1.96 1.14 -15.66
CA TYR A 81 -1.51 -0.24 -15.49
C TYR A 81 -0.18 -0.35 -14.71
N GLY A 82 -0.25 -0.78 -13.45
CA GLY A 82 0.94 -1.10 -12.65
C GLY A 82 1.73 0.08 -12.07
N TYR A 83 1.20 1.30 -12.11
CA TYR A 83 1.89 2.46 -11.54
C TYR A 83 1.83 2.54 -10.01
N PHE A 84 0.74 2.03 -9.44
CA PHE A 84 0.48 2.09 -8.01
C PHE A 84 -0.27 0.86 -7.53
N SER A 85 -0.26 0.70 -6.22
CA SER A 85 -0.89 -0.42 -5.53
C SER A 85 -1.20 -0.04 -4.09
N VAL A 86 -2.32 -0.56 -3.58
CA VAL A 86 -2.63 -0.54 -2.16
C VAL A 86 -2.22 -1.89 -1.57
N VAL A 87 -1.31 -1.86 -0.61
CA VAL A 87 -0.68 -3.08 -0.06
C VAL A 87 -1.33 -3.53 1.25
N ASP A 88 -1.94 -2.59 1.97
CA ASP A 88 -2.66 -2.83 3.21
C ASP A 88 -3.78 -1.81 3.32
N TYR A 89 -4.95 -2.26 3.74
CA TYR A 89 -6.13 -1.43 3.94
C TYR A 89 -6.78 -1.85 5.25
N ALA A 90 -6.49 -1.12 6.32
CA ALA A 90 -6.94 -1.41 7.67
C ALA A 90 -8.10 -0.49 8.06
N ILE A 91 -9.22 -1.08 8.47
CA ILE A 91 -10.41 -0.38 8.95
C ILE A 91 -10.52 -0.67 10.45
N ILE A 92 -10.63 0.39 11.25
CA ILE A 92 -10.70 0.32 12.72
C ILE A 92 -11.96 1.09 13.15
N PRO A 93 -13.12 0.43 13.22
CA PRO A 93 -14.41 1.09 13.37
C PRO A 93 -14.53 1.91 14.67
N GLU A 94 -14.07 1.36 15.80
CA GLU A 94 -14.19 2.00 17.11
C GLU A 94 -13.28 3.21 17.25
N ALA A 95 -12.21 3.28 16.45
CA ALA A 95 -11.37 4.47 16.32
C ALA A 95 -11.90 5.46 15.26
N SER A 96 -13.00 5.13 14.56
CA SER A 96 -13.49 5.84 13.38
C SER A 96 -12.37 6.14 12.39
N GLN A 97 -11.55 5.13 12.11
CA GLN A 97 -10.28 5.32 11.43
C GLN A 97 -10.06 4.29 10.32
N VAL A 98 -9.52 4.76 9.20
CA VAL A 98 -9.01 3.91 8.11
C VAL A 98 -7.54 4.24 7.90
N GLN A 99 -6.69 3.22 7.83
CA GLN A 99 -5.28 3.39 7.51
C GLN A 99 -4.89 2.56 6.30
N VAL A 100 -4.21 3.20 5.34
CA VAL A 100 -3.88 2.59 4.04
C VAL A 100 -2.39 2.65 3.79
N ILE A 101 -1.79 1.57 3.28
CA ILE A 101 -0.43 1.57 2.74
C ILE A 101 -0.50 1.68 1.22
N PHE A 102 -0.17 2.86 0.72
CA PHE A 102 -0.02 3.15 -0.70
C PHE A 102 1.43 2.92 -1.14
N ARG A 103 1.62 2.21 -2.26
CA ARG A 103 2.94 1.89 -2.84
C ARG A 103 2.96 2.27 -4.32
N TYR A 104 4.05 2.90 -4.75
CA TYR A 104 4.32 3.20 -6.17
C TYR A 104 5.80 3.00 -6.52
N ASN A 105 6.08 2.69 -7.79
CA ASN A 105 7.44 2.46 -8.29
C ASN A 105 8.18 3.77 -8.49
N HIS A 106 9.52 3.68 -8.59
CA HIS A 106 10.29 4.84 -9.04
C HIS A 106 9.99 5.23 -10.48
N SER A 107 9.85 4.24 -11.38
CA SER A 107 9.47 4.47 -12.78
C SER A 107 8.12 5.16 -12.94
N THR A 108 7.23 5.06 -11.94
CA THR A 108 5.98 5.83 -11.92
C THR A 108 6.26 7.33 -11.84
N ILE A 109 7.26 7.76 -11.06
CA ILE A 109 7.63 9.18 -10.96
C ILE A 109 8.16 9.70 -12.31
N GLU A 110 8.98 8.89 -12.98
CA GLU A 110 9.53 9.23 -14.30
C GLU A 110 8.44 9.40 -15.34
N LYS A 111 7.49 8.45 -15.37
CA LYS A 111 6.37 8.51 -16.30
C LYS A 111 5.46 9.70 -16.02
N LEU A 112 5.15 9.96 -14.74
CA LEU A 112 4.37 11.14 -14.36
C LEU A 112 5.07 12.44 -14.75
N ALA A 113 6.40 12.51 -14.60
CA ALA A 113 7.14 13.69 -15.02
C ALA A 113 7.08 13.93 -16.54
N GLU A 114 7.04 12.87 -17.33
CA GLU A 114 6.83 12.93 -18.78
C GLU A 114 5.38 13.35 -19.11
N ASP A 115 4.39 12.64 -18.55
CA ASP A 115 2.97 12.82 -18.87
C ASP A 115 2.45 14.20 -18.45
N PHE A 116 3.02 14.78 -17.37
CA PHE A 116 2.64 16.09 -16.84
C PHE A 116 3.69 17.19 -17.10
N GLU A 117 4.70 16.93 -17.94
CA GLU A 117 5.71 17.89 -18.40
C GLU A 117 6.42 18.65 -17.26
N PHE A 118 6.88 17.95 -16.22
CA PHE A 118 7.62 18.62 -15.14
C PHE A 118 8.96 19.18 -15.64
N SER A 119 9.36 20.32 -15.08
CA SER A 119 10.64 20.97 -15.39
C SER A 119 11.87 20.15 -14.95
N GLY A 120 11.65 19.10 -14.15
CA GLY A 120 12.65 18.13 -13.75
C GLY A 120 12.00 16.94 -13.04
N LEU A 121 12.76 15.86 -12.88
CA LEU A 121 12.33 14.67 -12.15
C LEU A 121 12.17 14.99 -10.65
N PRO A 122 10.97 14.82 -10.07
CA PRO A 122 10.78 15.01 -8.65
C PRO A 122 11.64 14.06 -7.82
N GLY A 123 12.06 14.53 -6.64
CA GLY A 123 12.73 13.70 -5.65
C GLY A 123 11.83 12.55 -5.20
N ARG A 124 12.44 11.45 -4.74
CA ARG A 124 11.70 10.27 -4.30
C ARG A 124 10.85 10.52 -3.03
N ASP A 125 11.28 11.48 -2.25
CA ASP A 125 10.66 12.01 -1.04
C ASP A 125 9.65 13.13 -1.32
N THR A 126 9.57 13.60 -2.57
CA THR A 126 8.62 14.66 -2.95
C THR A 126 7.18 14.17 -2.80
N GLU A 127 6.34 15.01 -2.19
CA GLU A 127 4.92 14.77 -2.16
C GLU A 127 4.36 14.98 -3.57
N LEU A 128 3.82 13.92 -4.19
CA LEU A 128 3.30 13.96 -5.56
C LEU A 128 1.81 13.63 -5.62
N PHE A 129 1.32 12.94 -4.59
CA PHE A 129 -0.04 12.41 -4.56
C PHE A 129 -0.78 12.95 -3.35
N GLU A 130 -1.98 13.44 -3.58
CA GLU A 130 -3.00 13.67 -2.57
C GLU A 130 -3.94 12.48 -2.55
N LEU A 131 -4.07 11.83 -1.38
CA LEU A 131 -4.93 10.68 -1.21
C LEU A 131 -6.18 11.11 -0.44
N SER A 132 -7.35 10.76 -0.99
CA SER A 132 -8.63 10.98 -0.34
C SER A 132 -9.41 9.68 -0.26
N LEU A 133 -10.09 9.47 0.86
CA LEU A 133 -11.01 8.37 1.05
C LEU A 133 -12.43 8.88 0.79
N VAL A 134 -13.17 8.22 -0.08
CA VAL A 134 -14.56 8.52 -0.39
C VAL A 134 -15.45 7.42 0.17
N LYS A 135 -16.43 7.81 0.98
CA LYS A 135 -17.47 6.94 1.49
C LYS A 135 -18.75 7.25 0.73
N THR A 136 -19.39 6.24 0.14
CA THR A 136 -20.75 6.38 -0.39
C THR A 136 -21.73 5.67 0.53
N THR A 137 -22.93 6.22 0.70
CA THR A 137 -24.04 5.55 1.39
C THR A 137 -25.01 4.94 0.40
N ALA A 138 -25.70 3.87 0.80
CA ALA A 138 -26.71 3.25 -0.05
C ALA A 138 -27.83 4.27 -0.34
N PRO A 139 -28.37 4.32 -1.57
CA PRO A 139 -29.55 5.13 -1.83
C PRO A 139 -30.72 4.63 -0.96
N PRO A 140 -31.64 5.51 -0.53
CA PRO A 140 -32.80 5.11 0.25
C PRO A 140 -33.64 4.07 -0.51
N GLU A 141 -34.20 3.08 0.20
CA GLU A 141 -34.89 1.90 -0.36
C GLU A 141 -36.07 2.24 -1.31
N ASN A 142 -36.58 3.48 -1.30
CA ASN A 142 -37.70 3.95 -2.11
C ASN A 142 -37.32 4.54 -3.49
N SER A 143 -36.10 4.26 -3.97
CA SER A 143 -35.63 4.77 -5.26
C SER A 143 -36.09 3.85 -6.40
N GLU A 144 -37.32 4.05 -6.90
CA GLU A 144 -37.79 3.34 -8.10
C GLU A 144 -36.95 3.73 -9.33
N GLY A 145 -36.27 2.74 -9.90
CA GLY A 145 -35.83 2.67 -11.30
C GLY A 145 -35.43 3.98 -11.98
N GLY A 146 -34.16 4.36 -11.85
CA GLY A 146 -33.61 5.45 -12.64
C GLY A 146 -32.15 5.69 -12.29
N ALA A 147 -31.31 5.71 -13.30
CA ALA A 147 -29.86 5.77 -13.25
C ALA A 147 -29.30 7.12 -12.77
N ASP A 148 -29.66 7.57 -11.58
CA ASP A 148 -29.05 8.73 -10.95
C ASP A 148 -28.13 8.29 -9.81
N LYS A 149 -26.86 8.04 -10.15
CA LYS A 149 -25.75 8.01 -9.17
C LYS A 149 -25.72 9.26 -8.26
N ALA A 150 -26.45 10.32 -8.63
CA ALA A 150 -26.62 11.56 -7.89
C ALA A 150 -27.37 11.44 -6.54
N ALA A 151 -28.00 10.31 -6.22
CA ALA A 151 -28.65 10.09 -4.92
C ALA A 151 -27.77 9.37 -3.88
N GLN A 152 -26.49 9.08 -4.21
CA GLN A 152 -25.53 8.59 -3.22
C GLN A 152 -24.92 9.80 -2.50
N ASN A 153 -25.09 9.87 -1.17
CA ASN A 153 -24.32 10.84 -0.40
C ASN A 153 -22.87 10.38 -0.38
N GLU A 154 -22.02 11.12 -1.07
CA GLU A 154 -20.57 10.96 -1.04
C GLU A 154 -19.99 11.83 0.07
N GLN A 155 -19.20 11.22 0.95
CA GLN A 155 -18.43 11.91 1.97
C GLN A 155 -16.95 11.67 1.74
N ARG A 156 -16.20 12.76 1.53
CA ARG A 156 -14.76 12.73 1.29
C ARG A 156 -13.98 13.02 2.57
N TYR A 157 -12.95 12.23 2.81
CA TYR A 157 -12.03 12.33 3.93
C TYR A 157 -10.62 12.55 3.41
N LEU A 158 -9.97 13.62 3.88
CA LEU A 158 -8.57 13.89 3.58
C LEU A 158 -7.67 13.17 4.56
N ALA A 159 -6.44 12.90 4.13
CA ALA A 159 -5.41 12.34 4.99
C ALA A 159 -5.13 13.26 6.20
N SER A 160 -5.36 12.75 7.40
CA SER A 160 -4.98 13.42 8.67
C SER A 160 -3.48 13.32 8.95
N LYS A 161 -2.85 12.23 8.48
CA LYS A 161 -1.42 11.96 8.67
C LYS A 161 -0.91 11.10 7.53
N VAL A 162 0.31 11.44 7.07
CA VAL A 162 1.05 10.68 6.06
C VAL A 162 2.44 10.38 6.61
N VAL A 163 2.84 9.10 6.57
CA VAL A 163 4.19 8.67 6.87
C VAL A 163 4.79 8.02 5.63
N SER A 164 5.96 8.48 5.22
CA SER A 164 6.61 8.06 3.98
C SER A 164 7.92 7.32 4.26
N SER A 165 8.21 6.30 3.47
CA SER A 165 9.50 5.61 3.46
C SER A 165 9.79 5.06 2.07
N THR A 166 11.07 4.96 1.73
CA THR A 166 11.51 4.50 0.41
C THR A 166 12.44 3.29 0.56
N THR A 167 12.38 2.37 -0.41
CA THR A 167 13.34 1.26 -0.55
C THR A 167 14.10 1.40 -1.86
N LEU A 168 14.83 0.39 -2.33
CA LEU A 168 15.47 0.47 -3.64
C LEU A 168 14.46 0.58 -4.79
N LEU A 169 13.30 -0.09 -4.67
CA LEU A 169 12.35 -0.25 -5.78
C LEU A 169 11.08 0.60 -5.63
N TYR A 170 10.66 0.80 -4.39
CA TYR A 170 9.32 1.29 -4.09
C TYR A 170 9.39 2.52 -3.19
N ASN A 171 8.40 3.37 -3.34
CA ASN A 171 8.06 4.41 -2.39
C ASN A 171 6.76 3.99 -1.71
N TYR A 172 6.72 4.13 -0.39
CA TYR A 172 5.60 3.72 0.43
C TYR A 172 5.07 4.90 1.23
N ARG A 173 3.75 4.99 1.36
CA ARG A 173 3.05 5.94 2.21
C ARG A 173 2.04 5.21 3.06
N ARG A 174 2.11 5.34 4.38
CA ARG A 174 1.00 5.01 5.28
C ARG A 174 0.18 6.25 5.52
N VAL A 175 -1.09 6.20 5.15
CA VAL A 175 -2.04 7.32 5.23
C VAL A 175 -3.10 6.98 6.27
N VAL A 176 -3.47 7.98 7.08
CA VAL A 176 -4.49 7.85 8.13
C VAL A 176 -5.66 8.76 7.80
N PHE A 177 -6.87 8.20 7.73
CA PHE A 177 -8.14 8.91 7.60
C PHE A 177 -8.90 8.80 8.91
N GLU A 178 -9.30 9.93 9.49
CA GLU A 178 -10.03 10.02 10.75
C GLU A 178 -11.47 10.45 10.55
N GLY A 179 -12.32 10.13 11.54
CA GLY A 179 -13.76 10.44 11.51
C GLY A 179 -14.57 9.55 10.57
N VAL A 180 -13.99 8.46 10.07
CA VAL A 180 -14.62 7.56 9.11
C VAL A 180 -15.55 6.60 9.85
N SER A 181 -16.84 6.91 9.87
CA SER A 181 -17.88 5.98 10.34
C SER A 181 -18.27 5.00 9.24
N ILE A 182 -18.17 3.71 9.50
CA ILE A 182 -18.42 2.66 8.50
C ILE A 182 -19.82 2.02 8.56
N GLY A 183 -20.59 2.27 9.62
CA GLY A 183 -21.83 1.51 9.91
C GLY A 183 -22.91 1.64 8.84
N ASP A 184 -22.94 2.77 8.14
CA ASP A 184 -23.87 3.14 7.05
C ASP A 184 -23.16 3.22 5.69
N ALA A 185 -21.87 2.88 5.63
CA ALA A 185 -21.15 2.90 4.37
C ALA A 185 -21.69 1.80 3.45
N ALA A 186 -22.08 2.16 2.23
CA ALA A 186 -22.30 1.24 1.12
C ALA A 186 -21.03 1.01 0.31
N GLU A 187 -20.13 1.99 0.26
CA GLU A 187 -18.82 1.89 -0.39
C GLU A 187 -17.74 2.68 0.37
N LEU A 188 -16.49 2.20 0.27
CA LEU A 188 -15.29 2.95 0.65
C LEU A 188 -14.30 2.84 -0.50
N SER A 189 -13.96 3.98 -1.11
CA SER A 189 -13.10 4.09 -2.28
C SER A 189 -11.89 4.95 -1.95
N LEU A 190 -10.69 4.52 -2.35
CA LEU A 190 -9.49 5.34 -2.26
C LEU A 190 -9.28 6.04 -3.59
N GLU A 191 -9.25 7.35 -3.57
CA GLU A 191 -8.93 8.19 -4.72
C GLU A 191 -7.53 8.79 -4.56
N ILE A 192 -6.81 8.86 -5.67
CA ILE A 192 -5.43 9.32 -5.71
C ILE A 192 -5.32 10.40 -6.77
N HIS A 193 -4.98 11.60 -6.31
CA HIS A 193 -4.86 12.79 -7.14
C HIS A 193 -3.40 13.22 -7.23
N TYR A 194 -3.01 13.73 -8.39
CA TYR A 194 -1.70 14.34 -8.54
C TYR A 194 -1.72 15.79 -8.02
N LEU A 195 -0.72 16.18 -7.22
CA LEU A 195 -0.66 17.54 -6.67
C LEU A 195 -0.52 18.58 -7.79
N GLY A 196 -1.52 19.45 -7.93
CA GLY A 196 -1.53 20.54 -8.92
C GLY A 196 -2.36 20.30 -10.18
N ARG A 197 -3.05 19.14 -10.33
CA ARG A 197 -4.08 18.92 -11.36
C ARG A 197 -5.21 18.01 -10.85
N VAL A 198 -6.37 18.10 -11.50
CA VAL A 198 -7.64 17.46 -11.10
C VAL A 198 -7.82 16.08 -11.75
N ASP A 199 -6.92 15.64 -12.64
CA ASP A 199 -7.14 14.41 -13.39
C ASP A 199 -7.06 13.16 -12.50
N TYR A 200 -8.13 12.38 -12.60
CA TYR A 200 -8.64 11.43 -11.62
C TYR A 200 -8.04 10.03 -11.79
N VAL A 201 -7.87 9.32 -10.67
CA VAL A 201 -7.95 7.86 -10.66
C VAL A 201 -8.75 7.39 -9.44
N GLU A 202 -9.93 6.85 -9.69
CA GLU A 202 -10.72 6.09 -8.72
C GLU A 202 -10.14 4.67 -8.66
N LEU A 203 -9.45 4.32 -7.57
CA LEU A 203 -8.66 3.08 -7.55
C LEU A 203 -9.35 1.90 -6.93
N TYR A 204 -10.55 2.07 -6.39
CA TYR A 204 -11.08 1.04 -5.55
C TYR A 204 -12.60 1.09 -5.47
N ASN A 205 -13.18 -0.07 -5.77
CA ASN A 205 -14.61 -0.28 -5.72
C ASN A 205 -14.87 -1.48 -4.80
N ARG A 206 -15.74 -1.31 -3.80
CA ARG A 206 -16.01 -2.27 -2.72
C ARG A 206 -16.75 -3.49 -3.26
N ARG A 207 -16.00 -4.50 -3.69
CA ARG A 207 -16.51 -5.88 -3.79
C ARG A 207 -15.67 -6.90 -3.03
N ASP A 208 -14.61 -6.47 -2.36
CA ASP A 208 -13.68 -7.38 -1.70
C ASP A 208 -14.05 -7.65 -0.23
N GLU A 209 -13.84 -8.89 0.22
CA GLU A 209 -14.23 -9.38 1.54
C GLU A 209 -13.41 -8.72 2.66
N ASN A 210 -14.11 -8.16 3.65
CA ASN A 210 -13.49 -7.73 4.91
C ASN A 210 -13.06 -8.97 5.69
N THR A 211 -11.76 -9.08 5.97
CA THR A 211 -11.25 -10.12 6.87
C THR A 211 -10.99 -9.49 8.24
N GLU A 212 -11.69 -9.99 9.27
CA GLU A 212 -11.39 -9.61 10.65
C GLU A 212 -9.97 -10.08 11.02
N VAL A 213 -9.17 -9.17 11.58
CA VAL A 213 -7.79 -9.40 11.95
C VAL A 213 -7.49 -8.84 13.33
N LYS A 214 -6.67 -9.56 14.10
CA LYS A 214 -6.23 -9.08 15.41
C LYS A 214 -5.08 -8.09 15.26
N LEU A 215 -5.00 -7.13 16.18
CA LEU A 215 -3.82 -6.27 16.33
C LEU A 215 -2.55 -7.11 16.44
N SER A 216 -1.51 -6.73 15.71
CA SER A 216 -0.22 -7.41 15.81
C SER A 216 0.39 -7.17 17.19
N GLY A 217 1.22 -8.10 17.67
CA GLY A 217 1.90 -7.91 18.96
C GLY A 217 2.76 -6.64 19.04
N ALA A 218 3.27 -6.16 17.89
CA ALA A 218 4.00 -4.90 17.83
C ALA A 218 3.08 -3.68 17.96
N ASP A 219 1.92 -3.69 17.29
CA ASP A 219 0.93 -2.61 17.38
C ASP A 219 0.33 -2.53 18.78
N LYS A 220 0.03 -3.68 19.40
CA LYS A 220 -0.44 -3.75 20.80
C LYS A 220 0.55 -3.11 21.77
N ARG A 221 1.84 -3.42 21.66
CA ARG A 221 2.88 -2.82 22.50
C ARG A 221 3.00 -1.31 22.28
N ALA A 222 2.86 -0.86 21.04
CA ALA A 222 2.90 0.57 20.75
C ALA A 222 1.69 1.29 21.37
N LEU A 223 0.50 0.69 21.27
CA LEU A 223 -0.74 1.23 21.84
C LEU A 223 -0.73 1.20 23.37
N SER A 224 -0.26 0.12 24.00
CA SER A 224 -0.14 0.05 25.46
C SER A 224 0.81 1.13 25.99
N THR A 225 1.95 1.32 25.33
CA THR A 225 2.94 2.33 25.72
C THR A 225 2.38 3.76 25.58
N ALA A 226 1.58 4.00 24.53
CA ALA A 226 0.93 5.30 24.33
C ALA A 226 -0.30 5.51 25.23
N ALA A 227 -0.82 4.45 25.84
CA ALA A 227 -1.99 4.48 26.71
C ALA A 227 -1.64 4.71 28.19
N GLU A 228 -0.40 4.45 28.59
CA GLU A 228 0.16 4.79 29.91
C GLU A 228 0.23 6.32 30.11
#